data_AF-A0A328TU59-F1
#
_entry.id   AF-A0A328TU59-F1
#
_cell.length_a   1.000
_cell.length_b   1.000
_cell.length_c   1.000
_cell.angle_alpha   90.00
_cell.angle_beta   90.00
_cell.angle_gamma   90.00
#
_symmetry.space_group_name_H-M   'P 1'
#
loop_
_entity.id
_entity.type
_entity.pdbx_description
1 polymer ?
#
loop_
_entity_poly.entity_id
_entity_poly.type
_entity_poly.pdbx_seq_one_letter_code
_entity_poly.pdbx_strand_id
1 'polypeptide(L)' 'MVVFVPASGRPFSVIRTLSGYLPELVSHTVSLTARLDADGYSQASIISILAAEGAA' A
#
# COMPACT_ATOMS: atom_id res chain seq x y z
N MET A 1 -3.76 -9.16 6.30
CA MET A 1 -4.34 -8.06 5.47
C MET A 1 -3.50 -6.82 5.70
N VAL A 2 -3.16 -6.09 4.65
CA VAL A 2 -2.43 -4.82 4.71
C VAL A 2 -3.35 -3.73 4.18
N VAL A 3 -3.48 -2.63 4.94
CA VAL A 3 -4.40 -1.54 4.65
C VAL A 3 -3.63 -0.23 4.63
N PHE A 4 -3.86 0.58 3.61
CA PHE A 4 -3.35 1.94 3.54
C PHE A 4 -4.42 2.90 4.07
N VAL A 5 -4.09 3.68 5.11
CA VAL A 5 -4.97 4.67 5.73
C VAL A 5 -4.26 6.00 5.82
N PRO A 6 -4.67 7.03 5.05
CA PRO A 6 -4.09 8.37 5.16
C PRO A 6 -4.54 9.08 6.43
N ALA A 7 -3.81 10.13 6.82
CA ALA A 7 -4.12 10.93 8.01
C ALA A 7 -5.53 11.58 7.97
N SER A 8 -6.06 11.85 6.78
CA SER A 8 -7.44 12.32 6.57
C SER A 8 -8.51 11.26 6.86
N GLY A 9 -8.11 10.00 7.04
CA GLY A 9 -8.99 8.85 7.20
C GLY A 9 -9.63 8.35 5.89
N ARG A 10 -9.59 9.14 4.80
CA ARG A 10 -10.08 8.79 3.47
C ARG A 10 -9.29 9.49 2.35
N PRO A 11 -9.09 8.85 1.19
CA PRO A 11 -9.50 7.48 0.85
C PRO A 11 -8.62 6.44 1.55
N PHE A 12 -9.21 5.34 2.05
CA PHE A 12 -8.46 4.18 2.55
C PHE A 12 -8.77 2.97 1.68
N SER A 13 -7.84 2.02 1.60
CA SER A 13 -8.07 0.77 0.86
C SER A 13 -7.27 -0.39 1.42
N VAL A 14 -7.82 -1.59 1.26
CA VAL A 14 -7.07 -2.83 1.45
C VAL A 14 -6.14 -2.97 0.24
N ILE A 15 -4.84 -2.86 0.48
CA ILE A 15 -3.85 -2.92 -0.59
C ILE A 15 -3.37 -4.34 -0.85
N ARG A 16 -3.42 -5.24 0.14
CA ARG A 16 -3.01 -6.64 -0.03
C ARG A 16 -3.69 -7.57 0.98
N THR A 17 -4.13 -8.74 0.53
CA THR A 17 -4.60 -9.81 1.41
C THR A 17 -3.57 -10.95 1.39
N LEU A 18 -3.15 -11.39 2.57
CA LEU A 18 -2.16 -12.46 2.73
C LEU A 18 -2.83 -13.65 3.41
N SER A 19 -2.61 -14.86 2.88
CA SER A 19 -3.09 -16.12 3.46
C SER A 19 -2.27 -16.61 4.65
N GLY A 20 -1.09 -16.02 4.87
CA GLY A 20 -0.20 -16.28 6.00
C GLY A 20 0.70 -15.06 6.28
N TYR A 21 1.53 -15.14 7.32
CA TYR A 21 2.48 -14.07 7.62
C TYR A 21 3.69 -14.15 6.68
N LEU A 22 3.84 -13.14 5.82
CA LEU A 22 4.91 -13.02 4.82
C LEU A 22 5.63 -11.67 5.02
N PRO A 23 6.65 -11.60 5.90
CA PRO A 23 7.30 -10.35 6.28
C PRO A 23 8.01 -9.64 5.11
N GLU A 24 8.47 -10.38 4.12
CA GLU A 24 9.14 -9.85 2.92
C GLU A 24 8.17 -9.02 2.08
N LEU A 25 6.94 -9.52 1.88
CA LEU A 25 5.90 -8.80 1.14
C LEU A 25 5.44 -7.55 1.90
N VAL A 26 5.30 -7.64 3.23
CA VAL A 26 4.96 -6.47 4.05
C VAL A 26 6.06 -5.41 3.94
N SER A 27 7.32 -5.81 4.08
CA SER A 27 8.46 -4.89 3.95
C SER A 27 8.56 -4.27 2.56
N HIS A 28 8.28 -5.05 1.52
CA HIS A 28 8.22 -4.58 0.14
C HIS A 28 7.13 -3.52 -0.06
N THR A 29 5.90 -3.81 0.37
CA THR A 29 4.77 -2.88 0.28
C THR A 29 5.05 -1.56 1.04
N VAL A 30 5.65 -1.62 2.22
CA VAL A 30 6.05 -0.41 2.97
C VAL A 30 7.14 0.37 2.24
N SER A 31 8.14 -0.33 1.68
CA SER A 31 9.25 0.30 0.94
C SER A 31 8.75 0.96 -0.35
N LEU A 32 7.82 0.32 -1.07
CA LEU A 32 7.21 0.91 -2.25
C LEU A 32 6.38 2.14 -1.87
N THR A 33 5.59 2.05 -0.80
CA THR A 33 4.79 3.18 -0.30
C THR A 33 5.69 4.40 0.00
N ALA A 34 6.82 4.19 0.67
CA ALA A 34 7.76 5.26 1.00
C ALA A 34 8.40 5.89 -0.25
N ARG A 35 8.68 5.10 -1.28
CA ARG A 35 9.18 5.61 -2.57
C ARG A 35 8.13 6.47 -3.29
N LEU A 36 6.90 5.98 -3.36
CA LEU A 36 5.81 6.73 -4.01
C LEU A 36 5.50 8.04 -3.27
N ASP A 37 5.58 8.04 -1.93
CA ASP A 37 5.43 9.24 -1.12
C ASP A 37 6.57 10.25 -1.36
N ALA A 38 7.82 9.79 -1.41
CA ALA A 38 8.98 10.62 -1.71
C ALA A 38 8.96 11.21 -3.13
N ASP A 39 8.42 10.45 -4.10
CA ASP A 39 8.21 10.90 -5.48
C ASP A 39 7.03 11.88 -5.62
N GLY A 40 6.27 12.14 -4.54
CA GLY A 40 5.17 13.11 -4.51
C GLY A 40 3.87 12.60 -5.12
N TYR A 41 3.67 11.28 -5.17
CA TYR A 41 2.41 10.72 -5.66
C TYR A 41 1.24 11.10 -4.76
N SER A 42 0.07 11.30 -5.36
CA SER A 42 -1.16 11.51 -4.58
C SER A 42 -1.55 10.24 -3.82
N GLN A 43 -2.20 10.41 -2.66
CA GLN A 43 -2.66 9.28 -1.84
C GLN A 43 -3.53 8.29 -2.63
N ALA A 44 -4.40 8.80 -3.52
CA ALA A 44 -5.25 7.97 -4.38
C ALA A 44 -4.42 7.16 -5.39
N SER A 45 -3.38 7.76 -5.96
CA SER A 45 -2.45 7.08 -6.87
C SER A 45 -1.65 6.00 -6.15
N ILE A 46 -1.13 6.31 -4.95
CA ILE A 46 -0.42 5.34 -4.09
C ILE A 46 -1.31 4.13 -3.82
N ILE A 47 -2.55 4.36 -3.38
CA ILE A 47 -3.54 3.31 -3.15
C ILE A 47 -3.77 2.46 -4.40
N SER A 48 -3.95 3.08 -5.56
CA SER A 48 -4.18 2.37 -6.82
C SER A 48 -3.00 1.48 -7.21
N ILE A 49 -1.77 1.97 -7.03
CA ILE A 49 -0.54 1.23 -7.36
C ILE A 49 -0.36 0.06 -6.39
N LEU A 50 -0.51 0.30 -5.08
CA LEU A 50 -0.36 -0.74 -4.06
C LEU A 50 -1.45 -1.81 -4.17
N ALA A 51 -2.69 -1.43 -4.49
CA ALA A 51 -3.78 -2.37 -4.72
C ALA A 51 -3.55 -3.23 -5.98
N ALA A 52 -2.96 -2.65 -7.04
CA ALA A 52 -2.57 -3.42 -8.22
C ALA A 52 -1.41 -4.39 -7.92
N GLU A 53 -0.40 -3.96 -7.16
CA GLU A 53 0.70 -4.82 -6.71
C GLU A 53 0.20 -5.95 -5.80
N GLY A 54 -0.79 -5.69 -4.96
CA GLY A 54 -1.35 -6.64 -4.01
C GLY A 54 -2.37 -7.62 -4.55
N ALA A 55 -2.89 -7.38 -5.76
CA ALA A 55 -3.77 -8.29 -6.48
C ALA A 55 -3.03 -9.26 -7.41
N ALA A 56 -1.75 -9.00 -7.70
CA ALA A 56 -0.85 -9.89 -8.40
C ALA A 56 -0.26 -10.95 -7.46
#